data_AF-A0A1I0SCV5-F1
#
_entry.id   AF-A0A1I0SCV5-F1
#
_cell.length_a   1.000
_cell.length_b   1.000
_cell.length_c   1.000
_cell.angle_alpha   90.00
_cell.angle_beta   90.00
_cell.angle_gamma   90.00
#
_symmetry.space_group_name_H-M   'P 1'
#
loop_
_entity.id
_entity.type
_entity.pdbx_description
1 polymer ?
#
loop_
_entity_poly.entity_id
_entity_poly.type
_entity_poly.pdbx_seq_one_letter_code
_entity_poly.pdbx_strand_id
1 'polypeptide(L)'
;MTGWLLVAALLFSSCKKELPEVKNTQVMKMSGTWWVTMTLNGAPQLDGDHVQINTFNTAADDGKQLWLQDAGLGFDFQSKVEVNLSDFTFNATNAKDQNSDATVTITGGKIFPDGGKSKGGHVTDSIYMELQISSDPGKKYVVAGILRTKFDEDDY
;
A
#
# COMPACT_ATOMS: atom_id res chain seq x y z
N MET A 1 -53.09 39.80 -41.58
CA MET A 1 -51.65 39.79 -41.25
C MET A 1 -51.52 39.82 -39.74
N THR A 2 -50.99 38.74 -39.15
CA THR A 2 -50.52 38.56 -37.74
C THR A 2 -50.42 37.04 -37.58
N GLY A 3 -49.28 36.36 -37.75
CA GLY A 3 -47.96 36.62 -37.18
C GLY A 3 -47.71 35.53 -36.13
N TRP A 4 -47.48 34.28 -36.55
CA TRP A 4 -47.11 33.18 -35.65
C TRP A 4 -45.67 33.36 -35.17
N LEU A 5 -45.48 33.60 -33.88
CA LEU A 5 -44.17 33.53 -33.23
C LEU A 5 -43.84 32.06 -32.96
N LEU A 6 -42.93 31.49 -33.75
CA LEU A 6 -42.29 30.20 -33.46
C LEU A 6 -41.21 30.44 -32.40
N VAL A 7 -41.46 29.95 -31.17
CA VAL A 7 -40.45 29.89 -30.12
C VAL A 7 -39.57 28.65 -30.38
N ALA A 8 -38.33 28.87 -30.82
CA ALA A 8 -37.35 27.81 -30.97
C ALA A 8 -36.80 27.43 -29.58
N ALA A 9 -37.16 26.23 -29.11
CA ALA A 9 -36.57 25.64 -27.90
C ALA A 9 -35.15 25.15 -28.21
N LEU A 10 -34.14 25.85 -27.68
CA LEU A 10 -32.74 25.40 -27.70
C LEU A 10 -32.58 24.24 -26.70
N LEU A 11 -32.60 23.01 -27.21
CA LEU A 11 -32.24 21.81 -26.46
C LEU A 11 -30.70 21.75 -26.33
N PHE A 12 -30.16 22.19 -25.19
CA PHE A 12 -28.78 21.92 -24.81
C PHE A 12 -28.62 20.43 -24.45
N SER A 13 -28.50 19.56 -25.46
CA SER A 13 -28.05 18.18 -25.26
C SER A 13 -26.54 18.19 -25.02
N SER A 14 -26.14 18.41 -23.77
CA SER A 14 -24.76 18.12 -23.34
C SER A 14 -24.54 16.61 -23.46
N CYS A 15 -23.65 16.18 -24.36
CA CYS A 15 -23.13 14.82 -24.36
C CYS A 15 -22.50 14.55 -22.99
N LYS A 16 -23.18 13.76 -22.15
CA LYS A 16 -22.51 13.12 -21.01
C LYS A 16 -21.41 12.25 -21.61
N LYS A 17 -20.16 12.70 -21.60
CA LYS A 17 -19.02 11.82 -21.80
C LYS A 17 -19.02 10.88 -20.60
N GLU A 18 -19.58 9.69 -20.78
CA GLU A 18 -19.31 8.59 -19.86
C GLU A 18 -17.80 8.34 -19.95
N LEU A 19 -17.10 8.70 -18.89
CA LEU A 19 -15.67 8.41 -18.79
C LEU A 19 -15.53 6.88 -18.71
N PRO A 20 -14.54 6.30 -19.40
CA PRO A 20 -14.30 4.87 -19.30
C PRO A 20 -14.02 4.52 -17.83
N GLU A 21 -14.58 3.40 -17.38
CA GLU A 21 -14.31 2.87 -16.06
C GLU A 21 -12.81 2.55 -15.95
N VAL A 22 -12.12 3.19 -15.00
CA VAL A 22 -10.72 2.92 -14.72
C VAL A 22 -10.65 1.60 -13.97
N LYS A 23 -10.14 0.56 -14.64
CA LYS A 23 -9.91 -0.74 -14.01
C LYS A 23 -8.74 -0.62 -13.03
N ASN A 24 -9.02 -0.97 -11.78
CA ASN A 24 -8.02 -1.05 -10.72
C ASN A 24 -7.65 -2.51 -10.46
N THR A 25 -6.46 -2.74 -9.92
CA THR A 25 -6.11 -4.06 -9.39
C THR A 25 -6.92 -4.35 -8.13
N GLN A 26 -7.18 -5.63 -7.86
CA GLN A 26 -8.04 -6.07 -6.76
C GLN A 26 -7.51 -5.62 -5.39
N VAL A 27 -6.19 -5.48 -5.26
CA VAL A 27 -5.51 -5.07 -4.01
C VAL A 27 -5.01 -3.62 -4.04
N MET A 28 -5.49 -2.78 -4.96
CA MET A 28 -5.02 -1.39 -5.14
C MET A 28 -4.97 -0.61 -3.81
N LYS A 29 -6.01 -0.73 -2.98
CA LYS A 29 -6.11 0.01 -1.70
C LYS A 29 -5.11 -0.45 -0.63
N MET A 30 -4.42 -1.57 -0.85
CA MET A 30 -3.36 -2.08 0.02
C MET A 30 -1.98 -2.01 -0.66
N SER A 31 -1.91 -1.40 -1.85
CA SER A 31 -0.68 -1.29 -2.65
C SER A 31 -0.08 0.10 -2.53
N GLY A 32 1.24 0.18 -2.40
CA GLY A 32 1.95 1.45 -2.31
C GLY A 32 3.43 1.29 -1.98
N THR A 33 4.13 2.42 -2.01
CA THR A 33 5.46 2.55 -1.42
C THR A 33 5.30 3.20 -0.06
N TRP A 34 5.93 2.63 0.96
CA TRP A 34 5.75 3.04 2.34
C TRP A 34 7.09 3.50 2.92
N TRP A 35 7.08 4.61 3.64
CA TRP A 35 8.19 5.03 4.50
C TRP A 35 8.00 4.38 5.87
N VAL A 36 8.90 3.48 6.25
CA VAL A 36 8.78 2.67 7.46
C VAL A 36 10.02 2.77 8.34
N THR A 37 9.79 2.55 9.63
CA THR A 37 10.82 2.33 10.65
C THR A 37 10.84 0.85 11.02
N MET A 38 11.96 0.38 11.57
CA MET A 38 12.08 -0.98 12.09
C MET A 38 12.68 -0.97 13.50
N THR A 39 12.03 -1.68 14.41
CA THR A 39 12.51 -1.84 15.79
C THR A 39 12.58 -3.31 16.18
N LEU A 40 13.47 -3.62 17.12
CA LEU A 40 13.57 -4.92 17.77
C LEU A 40 13.59 -4.68 19.28
N ASN A 41 12.61 -5.23 20.00
CA ASN A 41 12.43 -5.00 21.43
C ASN A 41 12.40 -3.51 21.81
N GLY A 42 11.82 -2.66 20.93
CA GLY A 42 11.74 -1.21 21.11
C GLY A 42 13.01 -0.43 20.75
N ALA A 43 14.12 -1.10 20.42
CA ALA A 43 15.32 -0.44 19.93
C ALA A 43 15.27 -0.27 18.40
N PRO A 44 15.63 0.90 17.84
CA PRO A 44 15.70 1.11 16.39
C PRO A 44 16.76 0.19 15.76
N GLN A 45 16.51 -0.26 14.54
CA GLN A 45 17.37 -1.21 13.81
C GLN A 45 17.87 -0.67 12.46
N LEU A 46 17.51 0.55 12.11
CA LEU A 46 17.94 1.22 10.88
C LEU A 46 18.94 2.31 11.25
N ASP A 47 19.98 2.47 10.43
CA ASP A 47 20.99 3.52 10.60
C ASP A 47 20.47 4.93 10.22
N GLY A 48 19.24 5.02 9.69
CA GLY A 48 18.52 6.26 9.38
C GLY A 48 17.08 6.23 9.88
N ASP A 49 16.35 7.33 9.69
CA ASP A 49 15.01 7.48 10.27
C ASP A 49 13.99 6.54 9.64
N HIS A 50 13.95 6.47 8.31
CA HIS A 50 12.98 5.67 7.55
C HIS A 50 13.62 5.04 6.31
N VAL A 51 13.07 3.91 5.90
CA VAL A 51 13.41 3.21 4.65
C VAL A 51 12.15 2.83 3.90
N GLN A 52 12.29 2.36 2.67
CA GLN A 52 11.14 1.97 1.86
C GLN A 52 10.82 0.49 1.95
N ILE A 53 9.53 0.20 1.91
CA ILE A 53 9.00 -1.11 1.51
C ILE A 53 7.92 -0.89 0.47
N ASN A 54 7.65 -1.91 -0.34
CA ASN A 54 6.59 -1.86 -1.34
C ASN A 54 5.56 -2.95 -1.12
N THR A 55 4.28 -2.60 -1.30
CA THR A 55 3.19 -3.57 -1.46
C THR A 55 2.56 -3.40 -2.83
N PHE A 56 2.33 -4.50 -3.55
CA PHE A 56 1.76 -4.43 -4.90
C PHE A 56 1.05 -5.71 -5.32
N ASN A 57 0.20 -5.60 -6.34
CA ASN A 57 -0.61 -6.71 -6.81
C ASN A 57 0.21 -7.88 -7.34
N THR A 58 -0.30 -9.10 -7.15
CA THR A 58 0.23 -10.28 -7.85
C THR A 58 -0.29 -10.34 -9.28
N ALA A 59 0.39 -11.08 -10.16
CA ALA A 59 -0.07 -11.27 -11.54
C ALA A 59 -1.42 -12.00 -11.64
N ALA A 60 -1.85 -12.71 -10.60
CA ALA A 60 -3.14 -13.39 -10.56
C ALA A 60 -4.31 -12.41 -10.43
N ASP A 61 -4.09 -11.24 -9.81
CA ASP A 61 -5.09 -10.19 -9.60
C ASP A 61 -6.44 -10.72 -9.09
N ASP A 62 -6.42 -11.63 -8.10
CA ASP A 62 -7.60 -12.30 -7.56
C ASP A 62 -8.04 -11.78 -6.18
N GLY A 63 -7.32 -10.78 -5.65
CA GLY A 63 -7.61 -10.17 -4.36
C GLY A 63 -7.26 -11.03 -3.15
N LYS A 64 -6.54 -12.14 -3.32
CA LYS A 64 -6.16 -13.03 -2.21
C LYS A 64 -4.76 -12.81 -1.69
N GLN A 65 -3.85 -12.37 -2.57
CA GLN A 65 -2.46 -12.14 -2.24
C GLN A 65 -1.95 -10.82 -2.79
N LEU A 66 -0.98 -10.22 -2.08
CA LEU A 66 -0.13 -9.15 -2.59
C LEU A 66 1.35 -9.50 -2.38
N TRP A 67 2.23 -8.86 -3.13
CA TRP A 67 3.67 -8.87 -2.90
C TRP A 67 4.03 -7.87 -1.81
N LEU A 68 4.79 -8.31 -0.81
CA LEU A 68 5.52 -7.46 0.12
C LEU A 68 7.00 -7.55 -0.23
N GLN A 69 7.60 -6.40 -0.54
CA GLN A 69 8.99 -6.28 -0.95
C GLN A 69 9.72 -5.36 0.02
N ASP A 70 10.83 -5.88 0.55
CA ASP A 70 11.84 -5.08 1.21
C ASP A 70 12.60 -4.23 0.16
N ALA A 71 12.66 -2.92 0.39
CA ALA A 71 13.43 -1.98 -0.42
C ALA A 71 14.40 -1.12 0.43
N GLY A 72 14.71 -1.56 1.66
CA GLY A 72 15.68 -0.84 2.50
C GLY A 72 15.78 -1.28 3.97
N LEU A 73 15.06 -2.31 4.41
CA LEU A 73 15.20 -2.92 5.74
C LEU A 73 16.51 -3.71 5.89
N GLY A 74 17.18 -4.04 4.77
CA GLY A 74 18.49 -4.71 4.75
C GLY A 74 18.44 -6.23 4.66
N PHE A 75 17.26 -6.81 4.44
CA PHE A 75 17.09 -8.25 4.22
C PHE A 75 16.90 -8.59 2.74
N ASP A 76 16.52 -7.61 1.91
CA ASP A 76 16.28 -7.72 0.47
C ASP A 76 15.24 -8.79 0.10
N PHE A 77 14.30 -9.10 0.99
CA PHE A 77 13.29 -10.12 0.73
C PHE A 77 12.18 -9.62 -0.21
N GLN A 78 11.59 -10.54 -0.96
CA GLN A 78 10.30 -10.34 -1.62
C GLN A 78 9.43 -11.57 -1.42
N SER A 79 8.27 -11.41 -0.80
CA SER A 79 7.39 -12.55 -0.51
C SER A 79 5.91 -12.21 -0.70
N LYS A 80 5.09 -13.23 -0.94
CA LYS A 80 3.64 -13.05 -1.02
C LYS A 80 3.05 -13.11 0.38
N VAL A 81 2.08 -12.24 0.64
CA VAL A 81 1.27 -12.26 1.85
C VAL A 81 -0.20 -12.46 1.47
N GLU A 82 -0.91 -13.23 2.28
CA GLU A 82 -2.37 -13.38 2.18
C GLU A 82 -3.04 -12.10 2.66
N VAL A 83 -4.09 -11.65 1.99
CA VAL A 83 -4.80 -10.41 2.30
C VAL A 83 -6.26 -10.63 2.67
N ASN A 84 -6.77 -9.77 3.53
CA ASN A 84 -8.20 -9.59 3.76
C ASN A 84 -8.54 -8.13 3.43
N LEU A 85 -9.23 -7.94 2.30
CA LEU A 85 -9.56 -6.62 1.75
C LEU A 85 -10.64 -5.88 2.55
N SER A 86 -11.49 -6.58 3.32
CA SER A 86 -12.48 -5.93 4.18
C SER A 86 -11.85 -5.34 5.44
N ASP A 87 -10.85 -6.01 6.00
CA ASP A 87 -10.23 -5.63 7.28
C ASP A 87 -8.88 -4.91 7.11
N PHE A 88 -8.40 -4.81 5.87
CA PHE A 88 -7.09 -4.28 5.50
C PHE A 88 -5.94 -4.99 6.24
N THR A 89 -6.08 -6.30 6.46
CA THR A 89 -5.05 -7.11 7.13
C THR A 89 -4.30 -7.98 6.13
N PHE A 90 -3.07 -8.32 6.49
CA PHE A 90 -2.23 -9.23 5.73
C PHE A 90 -1.37 -10.08 6.65
N ASN A 91 -1.05 -11.30 6.22
CA ASN A 91 -0.23 -12.22 6.99
C ASN A 91 0.52 -13.20 6.07
N ALA A 92 1.56 -13.80 6.61
CA ALA A 92 2.33 -14.86 5.97
C ALA A 92 2.90 -15.79 7.03
N THR A 93 2.92 -17.09 6.74
CA THR A 93 3.57 -18.09 7.61
C THR A 93 4.56 -18.87 6.76
N ASN A 94 5.84 -18.74 7.08
CA ASN A 94 6.94 -19.37 6.34
C ASN A 94 6.85 -19.18 4.82
N ALA A 95 6.42 -17.98 4.38
CA ALA A 95 6.30 -17.69 2.95
C ALA A 95 7.68 -17.62 2.30
N LYS A 96 7.82 -18.20 1.11
CA LYS A 96 9.09 -18.22 0.38
C LYS A 96 9.54 -16.80 0.05
N ASP A 97 10.74 -16.44 0.45
CA ASP A 97 11.43 -15.29 -0.13
C ASP A 97 11.86 -15.63 -1.57
N GLN A 98 11.52 -14.78 -2.53
CA GLN A 98 11.88 -14.98 -3.93
C GLN A 98 13.35 -14.67 -4.21
N ASN A 99 14.01 -13.92 -3.33
CA ASN A 99 15.37 -13.44 -3.53
C ASN A 99 16.42 -14.31 -2.81
N SER A 100 15.99 -15.25 -1.97
CA SER A 100 16.89 -16.12 -1.21
C SER A 100 16.24 -17.46 -0.83
N ASP A 101 16.96 -18.31 -0.10
CA ASP A 101 16.41 -19.53 0.50
C ASP A 101 15.72 -19.31 1.85
N ALA A 102 15.65 -18.06 2.31
CA ALA A 102 14.93 -17.71 3.52
C ALA A 102 13.40 -17.82 3.34
N THR A 103 12.71 -17.77 4.48
CA THR A 103 11.27 -17.65 4.57
C THR A 103 10.91 -16.44 5.43
N VAL A 104 9.76 -15.85 5.11
CA VAL A 104 9.22 -14.66 5.75
C VAL A 104 7.94 -15.04 6.48
N THR A 105 7.84 -14.64 7.75
CA THR A 105 6.62 -14.74 8.54
C THR A 105 6.19 -13.33 8.94
N ILE A 106 4.92 -13.00 8.63
CA ILE A 106 4.29 -11.73 8.96
C ILE A 106 3.10 -11.99 9.87
N THR A 107 3.11 -11.40 11.06
CA THR A 107 1.96 -11.39 11.99
C THR A 107 1.47 -9.98 12.25
N GLY A 108 0.18 -9.84 12.53
CA GLY A 108 -0.43 -8.55 12.86
C GLY A 108 -0.40 -7.52 11.72
N GLY A 109 -0.10 -7.94 10.48
CA GLY A 109 -0.04 -7.05 9.32
C GLY A 109 -1.36 -6.34 9.11
N LYS A 110 -1.34 -5.00 9.14
CA LYS A 110 -2.53 -4.17 8.96
C LYS A 110 -2.20 -2.82 8.34
N ILE A 111 -3.05 -2.39 7.43
CA ILE A 111 -3.10 -1.02 6.93
C ILE A 111 -4.26 -0.30 7.63
N PHE A 112 -4.00 0.92 8.07
CA PHE A 112 -4.99 1.81 8.68
C PHE A 112 -5.23 2.98 7.71
N PRO A 113 -6.35 2.94 6.97
CA PRO A 113 -6.74 4.06 6.13
C PRO A 113 -6.81 5.36 6.94
N ASP A 114 -6.23 6.43 6.41
CA ASP A 114 -6.12 7.74 7.08
C ASP A 114 -5.48 7.70 8.49
N GLY A 115 -4.77 6.62 8.81
CA GLY A 115 -4.21 6.37 10.15
C GLY A 115 -2.83 6.98 10.39
N GLY A 116 -2.26 7.68 9.43
CA GLY A 116 -0.92 8.24 9.45
C GLY A 116 -0.87 9.75 9.23
N LYS A 117 0.29 10.32 9.53
CA LYS A 117 0.63 11.72 9.22
C LYS A 117 1.99 11.75 8.53
N SER A 118 2.06 12.41 7.38
CA SER A 118 3.32 12.65 6.68
C SER A 118 4.20 13.65 7.45
N LYS A 119 5.46 13.80 7.04
CA LYS A 119 6.41 14.75 7.63
C LYS A 119 5.93 16.20 7.54
N GLY A 120 5.26 16.56 6.44
CA GLY A 120 4.56 17.83 6.22
C GLY A 120 3.17 17.93 6.88
N GLY A 121 2.70 16.86 7.54
CA GLY A 121 1.45 16.86 8.31
C GLY A 121 0.19 16.45 7.53
N HIS A 122 0.33 15.97 6.30
CA HIS A 122 -0.79 15.47 5.50
C HIS A 122 -1.34 14.17 6.09
N VAL A 123 -2.66 13.99 6.06
CA VAL A 123 -3.27 12.69 6.37
C VAL A 123 -2.85 11.70 5.28
N THR A 124 -2.42 10.52 5.70
CA THR A 124 -2.03 9.43 4.83
C THR A 124 -2.36 8.10 5.50
N ASP A 125 -2.33 7.00 4.75
CA ASP A 125 -2.51 5.67 5.33
C ASP A 125 -1.28 5.30 6.17
N SER A 126 -1.46 4.47 7.19
CA SER A 126 -0.35 3.87 7.94
C SER A 126 -0.33 2.35 7.83
N ILE A 127 0.85 1.77 8.00
CA ILE A 127 1.07 0.32 7.93
C ILE A 127 1.80 -0.15 9.19
N TYR A 128 1.43 -1.34 9.65
CA TYR A 128 2.09 -2.02 10.77
C TYR A 128 2.23 -3.50 10.44
N MET A 129 3.34 -4.11 10.84
CA MET A 129 3.53 -5.55 10.84
C MET A 129 4.61 -6.00 11.84
N GLU A 130 4.50 -7.25 12.27
CA GLU A 130 5.59 -7.96 12.93
C GLU A 130 6.24 -8.90 11.93
N LEU A 131 7.55 -8.77 11.76
CA LEU A 131 8.35 -9.47 10.75
C LEU A 131 9.33 -10.43 11.43
N GLN A 132 9.38 -11.66 10.92
CA GLN A 132 10.44 -12.63 11.20
C GLN A 132 10.95 -13.18 9.87
N ILE A 133 12.28 -13.31 9.77
CA ILE A 133 12.94 -13.89 8.59
C ILE A 133 13.82 -15.03 9.07
N SER A 134 13.77 -16.18 8.38
CA SER A 134 14.50 -17.37 8.82
C SER A 134 16.03 -17.26 8.71
N SER A 135 16.56 -16.28 7.97
CA SER A 135 17.99 -15.95 7.93
C SER A 135 18.47 -15.20 9.18
N ASP A 136 17.55 -14.63 9.97
CA ASP A 136 17.83 -14.00 11.26
C ASP A 136 16.89 -14.54 12.35
N PRO A 137 17.06 -15.82 12.73
CA PRO A 137 16.08 -16.54 13.53
C PRO A 137 15.99 -16.00 14.96
N GLY A 138 14.77 -16.05 15.52
CA GLY A 138 14.51 -15.65 16.90
C GLY A 138 14.32 -14.15 17.12
N LYS A 139 14.46 -13.34 16.06
CA LYS A 139 14.17 -11.90 16.11
C LYS A 139 12.79 -11.61 15.55
N LYS A 140 12.03 -10.80 16.29
CA LYS A 140 10.70 -10.35 15.93
C LYS A 140 10.75 -8.84 15.77
N TYR A 141 10.88 -8.39 14.54
CA TYR A 141 10.94 -6.99 14.20
C TYR A 141 9.53 -6.40 14.17
N VAL A 142 9.39 -5.17 14.64
CA VAL A 142 8.18 -4.37 14.41
C VAL A 142 8.52 -3.38 13.31
N VAL A 143 7.79 -3.46 12.20
CA VAL A 143 7.90 -2.54 11.07
C VAL A 143 6.63 -1.73 10.99
N ALA A 144 6.75 -0.41 11.06
CA ALA A 144 5.60 0.50 11.04
C ALA A 144 5.94 1.80 10.32
N GLY A 145 4.95 2.39 9.67
CA GLY A 145 5.17 3.61 8.89
C GLY A 145 3.94 4.13 8.17
N ILE A 146 4.19 4.92 7.12
CA ILE A 146 3.17 5.67 6.40
C ILE A 146 3.29 5.48 4.88
N LEU A 147 2.16 5.64 4.19
CA LEU A 147 2.14 5.65 2.72
C LEU A 147 2.83 6.91 2.20
N ARG A 148 3.75 6.74 1.24
CA ARG A 148 4.48 7.83 0.60
C ARG A 148 3.52 8.73 -0.19
N THR A 149 3.49 10.01 0.14
CA THR A 149 2.61 11.02 -0.50
C THR A 149 3.09 11.46 -1.87
N LYS A 150 4.39 11.29 -2.16
CA LYS A 150 5.12 11.76 -3.36
C LYS A 150 5.31 13.28 -3.41
N PHE A 151 5.08 13.98 -2.31
CA PHE A 151 5.60 15.32 -2.11
C PHE A 151 7.05 15.23 -1.63
N ASP A 152 7.95 16.01 -2.22
CA ASP A 152 9.38 15.96 -1.88
C ASP A 152 9.61 16.34 -0.41
N GLU A 153 8.77 17.20 0.17
CA GLU A 153 8.83 17.59 1.57
C GLU A 153 8.54 16.45 2.54
N ASP A 154 7.86 15.39 2.07
CA ASP A 154 7.45 14.23 2.85
C ASP A 154 8.42 13.04 2.76
N ASP A 155 9.43 13.13 1.90
CA ASP A 155 10.45 12.09 1.75
C ASP A 155 11.56 12.21 2.83
N TYR A 156 12.24 11.07 3.07
CA TYR A 156 13.29 10.88 4.08
C TYR A 156 14.65 10.64 3.44
#